data_AF-A0A7C5QA25-F1
#
_entry.id   AF-A0A7C5QA25-F1
#
_cell.length_a   1.000
_cell.length_b   1.000
_cell.length_c   1.000
_cell.angle_alpha   90.00
_cell.angle_beta   90.00
_cell.angle_gamma   90.00
#
_symmetry.space_group_name_H-M   'P 1'
#
loop_
_entity.id
_entity.type
_entity.pdbx_description
1 polymer ?
#
loop_
_entity_poly.entity_id
_entity_poly.type
_entity_poly.pdbx_seq_one_letter_code
_entity_poly.pdbx_strand_id
1 'polypeptide(L)'
;MSIYGTFFNGYSGVSRLGDSMSVLADNVANLNTIGFKGSRSIFEEILNTATEPARQGNGVGLAMIDTDFNLGKFEVTKVPTDMAIDGKGFFVLSDGAGGTFYTRNGQFRLQANAASQQVLDLVSTSGLAVQGYGLDANNAVDATSVTSLSLARRSQPKTTEAVRLIVNIESSAELSDVPLYARWDGSRTADDGSPAPISEDDYNYAATFPVYDEDGEARTITVYFDDTTDPGVKEFLVACDPDKDRRLYDAATGARYNDSGQPAMPGAGALLYGRLRFNTQGDLIDIAAYRVPANGDVAPDTATNRIQLGRGEAYYSFAYNFTGTGEDRTATLDFGTRAVPQAVNATGRALVSAPGKPPAYVSSASRWEEVYDENGRQPAAGDMITFTGTRGDGTAVTLDYTINLASELSDLLANLEQEFACVATVEEGVLTLTDTTVGDSELAITSITYRNAAGETPATNADIAQIFAPDGSRFETSEQARF
;
A
#
# COMPACT_ATOMS: atom_id res chain seq x y z
N MET A 1 -75.59 10.99 42.38
CA MET A 1 -75.53 11.06 40.89
C MET A 1 -75.88 12.47 40.45
N SER A 2 -74.89 13.33 40.24
CA SER A 2 -75.16 14.64 39.62
C SER A 2 -75.31 14.43 38.11
N ILE A 3 -76.39 14.95 37.53
CA ILE A 3 -76.63 14.93 36.07
C ILE A 3 -75.40 15.44 35.29
N TYR A 4 -74.67 16.40 35.86
CA TYR A 4 -73.43 16.95 35.30
C TYR A 4 -72.33 15.89 35.10
N GLY A 5 -72.15 14.95 36.04
CA GLY A 5 -71.14 13.90 35.93
C GLY A 5 -71.48 12.84 34.87
N THR A 6 -72.77 12.54 34.67
CA THR A 6 -73.22 11.61 33.61
C THR A 6 -73.07 12.24 32.22
N PHE A 7 -73.40 13.53 32.07
CA PHE A 7 -73.15 14.26 30.82
C PHE A 7 -71.66 14.41 30.51
N PHE A 8 -70.83 14.66 31.52
CA PHE A 8 -69.37 14.72 31.35
C PHE A 8 -68.77 13.38 30.88
N ASN A 9 -69.21 12.27 31.46
CA ASN A 9 -68.78 10.93 31.03
C ASN A 9 -69.22 10.63 29.59
N GLY A 10 -70.44 11.00 29.20
CA GLY A 10 -70.92 10.85 27.82
C GLY A 10 -70.17 11.74 26.82
N TYR A 11 -69.94 13.01 27.19
CA TYR A 11 -69.19 13.97 26.37
C TYR A 11 -67.75 13.53 26.15
N SER A 12 -67.04 13.14 27.22
CA SER A 12 -65.66 12.66 27.13
C SER A 12 -65.57 11.42 26.23
N GLY A 13 -66.50 10.46 26.34
CA GLY A 13 -66.56 9.31 25.44
C GLY A 13 -66.69 9.68 23.96
N VAL A 14 -67.67 10.54 23.61
CA VAL A 14 -67.88 10.96 22.21
C VAL A 14 -66.70 11.80 21.69
N SER A 15 -66.15 12.68 22.52
CA SER A 15 -64.99 13.50 22.15
C SER A 15 -63.77 12.63 21.84
N ARG A 16 -63.44 11.66 22.70
CA ARG A 16 -62.29 10.76 22.50
C ARG A 16 -62.48 9.79 21.34
N LEU A 17 -63.73 9.39 21.07
CA LEU A 17 -64.05 8.64 19.86
C LEU A 17 -63.78 9.47 18.58
N GLY A 18 -64.04 10.78 18.62
CA GLY A 18 -63.69 11.70 17.53
C GLY A 18 -62.18 11.78 17.27
N ASP A 19 -61.37 11.85 18.34
CA ASP A 19 -59.91 11.82 18.25
C ASP A 19 -59.43 10.50 17.58
N SER A 20 -59.98 9.36 18.01
CA SER A 20 -59.67 8.05 17.44
C SER A 20 -60.09 7.90 15.97
N MET A 21 -61.26 8.43 15.61
CA MET A 21 -61.71 8.47 14.23
C MET A 21 -60.77 9.30 13.35
N SER A 22 -60.18 10.37 13.89
CA SER A 22 -59.19 11.20 13.19
C SER A 22 -57.90 10.42 12.92
N VAL A 23 -57.43 9.64 13.90
CA VAL A 23 -56.25 8.74 13.72
C VAL A 23 -56.55 7.65 12.68
N LEU A 24 -57.76 7.07 12.71
CA LEU A 24 -58.16 6.08 11.69
C LEU A 24 -58.23 6.70 10.30
N ALA A 25 -58.78 7.91 10.18
CA ALA A 25 -58.86 8.63 8.92
C ALA A 25 -57.46 8.93 8.35
N ASP A 26 -56.51 9.34 9.19
CA ASP A 26 -55.11 9.56 8.79
C ASP A 26 -54.43 8.27 8.30
N ASN A 27 -54.63 7.15 8.99
CA ASN A 27 -54.13 5.86 8.54
C ASN A 27 -54.71 5.45 7.18
N VAL A 28 -56.01 5.64 6.98
CA VAL A 28 -56.70 5.29 5.72
C VAL A 28 -56.24 6.20 4.59
N ALA A 29 -56.05 7.50 4.85
CA ALA A 29 -55.55 8.45 3.86
C ALA A 29 -54.13 8.11 3.39
N ASN A 30 -53.28 7.59 4.28
CA ASN A 30 -51.87 7.29 4.00
C ASN A 30 -51.59 5.82 3.67
N LEU A 31 -52.61 4.99 3.36
CA LEU A 31 -52.44 3.56 3.06
C LEU A 31 -51.42 3.25 1.96
N ASN A 32 -51.30 4.15 0.97
CA ASN A 32 -50.38 3.98 -0.16
C ASN A 32 -49.10 4.82 -0.04
N THR A 33 -48.92 5.54 1.08
CA THR A 33 -47.73 6.36 1.30
C THR A 33 -46.56 5.47 1.73
N ILE A 34 -45.50 5.43 0.93
CA ILE A 34 -44.33 4.59 1.20
C ILE A 34 -43.63 5.03 2.49
N GLY A 35 -43.35 4.05 3.35
CA GLY A 35 -42.69 4.29 4.64
C GLY A 35 -43.61 4.84 5.73
N PHE A 36 -44.92 4.98 5.49
CA PHE A 36 -45.89 5.36 6.50
C PHE A 36 -45.96 4.31 7.63
N LYS A 37 -46.11 4.79 8.86
CA LYS A 37 -46.27 3.97 10.06
C LYS A 37 -47.62 4.29 10.68
N GLY A 38 -48.52 3.29 10.67
CA GLY A 38 -49.87 3.44 11.19
C GLY A 38 -49.85 3.75 12.68
N SER A 39 -50.80 4.57 13.13
CA SER A 39 -50.93 4.94 14.53
C SER A 39 -52.21 4.37 15.15
N ARG A 40 -52.20 4.11 16.46
CA ARG A 40 -53.38 3.67 17.22
C ARG A 40 -53.62 4.56 18.42
N SER A 41 -54.89 4.85 18.71
CA SER A 41 -55.30 5.59 19.91
C SER A 41 -55.38 4.66 21.11
N ILE A 42 -54.74 5.02 22.22
CA ILE A 42 -54.83 4.33 23.50
C ILE A 42 -55.63 5.19 24.48
N PHE A 43 -56.65 4.61 25.09
CA PHE A 43 -57.53 5.30 26.02
C PHE A 43 -57.19 4.96 27.47
N GLU A 44 -57.45 5.89 28.38
CA GLU A 44 -57.32 5.70 29.83
C GLU A 44 -58.58 6.18 30.56
N GLU A 45 -58.83 5.59 31.72
CA GLU A 45 -59.91 6.04 32.61
C GLU A 45 -59.43 7.23 33.45
N ILE A 46 -60.24 8.27 33.54
CA ILE A 46 -59.99 9.38 34.46
C ILE A 46 -60.52 8.96 35.84
N LEU A 47 -59.62 8.85 36.82
CA LEU A 47 -59.98 8.52 38.21
C LEU A 47 -60.19 9.79 39.04
N ASN A 48 -61.22 9.80 39.88
CA ASN A 48 -61.49 10.88 40.82
C ASN A 48 -60.71 10.67 42.13
N THR A 49 -59.98 11.69 42.60
CA THR A 49 -59.26 11.67 43.87
C THR A 49 -60.21 11.94 45.04
N ALA A 50 -60.88 10.89 45.52
CA ALA A 50 -61.57 10.92 46.81
C ALA A 50 -61.34 9.62 47.60
N THR A 51 -61.00 9.77 48.87
CA THR A 51 -60.51 8.78 49.84
C THR A 51 -61.55 7.77 50.34
N GLU A 52 -62.35 7.13 49.49
CA GLU A 52 -63.35 6.11 49.92
C GLU A 52 -63.52 4.95 48.90
N PRO A 53 -63.94 3.74 49.33
CA PRO A 53 -63.78 2.49 48.56
C PRO A 53 -64.80 2.25 47.43
N ALA A 54 -65.64 3.24 47.08
CA ALA A 54 -66.59 3.14 45.97
C ALA A 54 -66.13 3.99 44.78
N ARG A 55 -65.24 3.44 43.95
CA ARG A 55 -64.70 4.13 42.76
C ARG A 55 -65.73 4.20 41.65
N GLN A 56 -66.19 5.41 41.35
CA GLN A 56 -67.02 5.73 40.19
C GLN A 56 -66.13 6.39 39.12
N GLY A 57 -66.09 5.83 37.91
CA GLY A 57 -65.28 6.34 36.82
C GLY A 57 -65.68 7.76 36.37
N ASN A 58 -64.69 8.61 36.14
CA ASN A 58 -64.86 10.04 35.84
C ASN A 58 -64.60 10.36 34.34
N GLY A 59 -65.00 9.43 33.46
CA GLY A 59 -64.89 9.59 32.02
C GLY A 59 -63.62 8.95 31.45
N VAL A 60 -63.38 9.20 30.16
CA VAL A 60 -62.27 8.61 29.39
C VAL A 60 -61.37 9.70 28.81
N GLY A 61 -60.06 9.48 28.90
CA GLY A 61 -59.02 10.29 28.28
C GLY A 61 -58.36 9.56 27.11
N LEU A 62 -57.75 10.32 26.20
CA LEU A 62 -56.79 9.78 25.24
C LEU A 62 -55.41 9.82 25.92
N ALA A 63 -54.87 8.65 26.25
CA ALA A 63 -53.58 8.55 26.93
C ALA A 63 -52.43 8.88 25.97
N MET A 64 -52.48 8.30 24.76
CA MET A 64 -51.41 8.39 23.78
C MET A 64 -51.91 7.98 22.38
N ILE A 65 -51.28 8.54 21.36
CA ILE A 65 -51.31 8.01 19.99
C ILE A 65 -49.97 7.29 19.79
N ASP A 66 -50.03 5.97 19.65
CA ASP A 66 -48.87 5.09 19.55
C ASP A 66 -48.63 4.69 18.09
N THR A 67 -47.40 4.88 17.59
CA THR A 67 -47.03 4.56 16.21
C THR A 67 -46.53 3.11 16.12
N ASP A 68 -47.13 2.31 15.25
CA ASP A 68 -46.73 0.93 15.01
C ASP A 68 -45.54 0.86 14.05
N PHE A 69 -44.38 0.40 14.56
CA PHE A 69 -43.14 0.22 13.80
C PHE A 69 -43.01 -1.13 13.10
N ASN A 70 -44.03 -2.00 13.14
CA ASN A 70 -44.04 -3.28 12.44
C ASN A 70 -43.65 -3.15 10.96
N LEU A 71 -42.99 -4.20 10.44
CA LEU A 71 -42.50 -4.22 9.06
C LEU A 71 -43.67 -4.47 8.09
N GLY A 72 -43.72 -3.65 7.02
CA GLY A 72 -44.67 -3.84 5.93
C GLY A 72 -44.17 -4.86 4.90
N LYS A 73 -44.96 -5.08 3.85
CA LYS A 73 -44.52 -5.87 2.69
C LYS A 73 -43.57 -5.03 1.83
N PHE A 74 -42.58 -5.69 1.24
CA PHE A 74 -41.71 -5.09 0.24
C PHE A 74 -42.28 -5.32 -1.15
N GLU A 75 -42.21 -4.30 -2.00
CA GLU A 75 -42.49 -4.39 -3.43
C GLU A 75 -41.21 -4.08 -4.21
N VAL A 76 -40.90 -4.90 -5.19
CA VAL A 76 -39.70 -4.73 -6.01
C VAL A 76 -39.96 -3.65 -7.06
N THR A 77 -39.12 -2.61 -7.07
CA THR A 77 -39.14 -1.58 -8.12
C THR A 77 -38.07 -1.84 -9.17
N LYS A 78 -38.11 -1.09 -10.29
CA LYS A 78 -37.10 -1.15 -11.36
C LYS A 78 -36.01 -0.08 -11.22
N VAL A 79 -36.03 0.69 -10.13
CA VAL A 79 -35.11 1.82 -9.92
C VAL A 79 -34.01 1.37 -8.96
N PRO A 80 -32.72 1.40 -9.37
CA PRO A 80 -31.63 0.86 -8.56
C PRO A 80 -31.34 1.67 -7.29
N THR A 81 -31.77 2.92 -7.24
CA THR A 81 -31.61 3.81 -6.07
C THR A 81 -32.74 3.69 -5.06
N ASP A 82 -33.80 2.92 -5.37
CA ASP A 82 -34.86 2.65 -4.41
C ASP A 82 -34.41 1.55 -3.45
N MET A 83 -34.31 1.90 -2.17
CA MET A 83 -33.84 0.98 -1.13
C MET A 83 -34.89 0.81 -0.03
N ALA A 84 -34.90 -0.36 0.59
CA ALA A 84 -35.73 -0.63 1.75
C ALA A 84 -34.90 -1.38 2.80
N ILE A 85 -34.98 -0.93 4.05
CA ILE A 85 -34.31 -1.61 5.17
C ILE A 85 -35.16 -2.83 5.56
N ASP A 86 -34.54 -3.98 5.75
CA ASP A 86 -35.16 -5.13 6.43
C ASP A 86 -34.76 -5.11 7.90
N GLY A 87 -35.75 -5.16 8.79
CA GLY A 87 -35.56 -5.02 10.23
C GLY A 87 -35.54 -3.58 10.76
N LYS A 88 -34.84 -3.39 11.88
CA LYS A 88 -34.80 -2.12 12.64
C LYS A 88 -33.75 -1.18 12.04
N GLY A 89 -34.14 0.05 11.75
CA GLY A 89 -33.24 1.09 11.23
C GLY A 89 -33.98 2.18 10.47
N PHE A 90 -33.28 3.29 10.27
CA PHE A 90 -33.71 4.43 9.48
C PHE A 90 -32.57 4.92 8.59
N PHE A 91 -32.91 5.51 7.46
CA PHE A 91 -31.97 6.28 6.66
C PHE A 91 -31.78 7.64 7.31
N VAL A 92 -30.54 8.11 7.34
CA VAL A 92 -30.16 9.43 7.85
C VAL A 92 -30.11 10.40 6.67
N LEU A 93 -30.80 11.53 6.81
CA LEU A 93 -30.85 12.60 5.81
C LEU A 93 -30.34 13.90 6.44
N SER A 94 -29.81 14.79 5.61
CA SER A 94 -29.46 16.16 6.01
C SER A 94 -30.03 17.19 5.05
N ASP A 95 -30.37 18.36 5.59
CA ASP A 95 -30.70 19.56 4.83
C ASP A 95 -29.45 20.36 4.39
N GLY A 96 -28.25 19.93 4.79
CA GLY A 96 -27.00 20.64 4.54
C GLY A 96 -26.79 21.89 5.41
N ALA A 97 -27.77 22.27 6.24
CA ALA A 97 -27.71 23.38 7.19
C ALA A 97 -27.44 22.92 8.63
N GLY A 98 -27.12 21.63 8.81
CA GLY A 98 -26.87 20.98 10.11
C GLY A 98 -28.09 20.25 10.69
N GLY A 99 -29.25 20.28 10.01
CA GLY A 99 -30.41 19.49 10.36
C GLY A 99 -30.18 18.02 9.99
N THR A 100 -30.43 17.11 10.93
CA THR A 100 -30.42 15.65 10.71
C THR A 100 -31.84 15.11 10.83
N PHE A 101 -32.28 14.37 9.81
CA PHE A 101 -33.60 13.77 9.73
C PHE A 101 -33.51 12.26 9.55
N TYR A 102 -34.53 11.54 10.00
CA TYR A 102 -34.61 10.09 9.87
C TYR A 102 -35.82 9.71 9.04
N THR A 103 -35.64 8.85 8.04
CA THR A 103 -36.73 8.37 7.19
C THR A 103 -36.69 6.86 7.01
N ARG A 104 -37.87 6.28 6.81
CA ARG A 104 -38.01 4.89 6.36
C ARG A 104 -38.33 4.78 4.87
N ASN A 105 -38.67 5.90 4.22
CA ASN A 105 -38.85 5.97 2.78
C ASN A 105 -37.47 6.01 2.11
N GLY A 106 -37.15 4.98 1.31
CA GLY A 106 -35.89 4.90 0.58
C GLY A 106 -36.02 5.16 -0.92
N GLN A 107 -37.00 5.97 -1.32
CA GLN A 107 -37.04 6.52 -2.68
C GLN A 107 -35.99 7.61 -2.84
N PHE A 108 -34.83 7.22 -3.36
CA PHE A 108 -33.70 8.13 -3.58
C PHE A 108 -33.47 8.40 -5.05
N ARG A 109 -32.93 9.58 -5.35
CA ARG A 109 -32.60 10.02 -6.71
C ARG A 109 -31.23 10.66 -6.70
N LEU A 110 -30.54 10.57 -7.83
CA LEU A 110 -29.30 11.29 -8.05
C LEU A 110 -29.62 12.69 -8.53
N GLN A 111 -29.08 13.69 -7.87
CA GLN A 111 -29.21 15.10 -8.22
C GLN A 111 -27.83 15.73 -8.33
N ALA A 112 -27.63 16.60 -9.33
CA ALA A 112 -26.38 17.36 -9.45
C ALA A 112 -26.20 18.26 -8.23
N ASN A 113 -25.03 18.14 -7.60
CA ASN A 113 -24.66 18.95 -6.44
C ASN A 113 -24.61 20.44 -6.85
N ALA A 114 -25.13 21.32 -6.00
CA ALA A 114 -25.19 22.75 -6.26
C ALA A 114 -23.79 23.41 -6.34
N ALA A 115 -22.81 22.88 -5.62
CA ALA A 115 -21.44 23.39 -5.58
C ALA A 115 -20.57 22.86 -6.75
N SER A 116 -20.84 21.66 -7.26
CA SER A 116 -20.10 21.08 -8.38
C SER A 116 -20.98 20.20 -9.26
N GLN A 117 -21.20 20.64 -10.50
CA GLN A 117 -21.98 19.90 -11.50
C GLN A 117 -21.36 18.54 -11.90
N GLN A 118 -20.12 18.28 -11.47
CA GLN A 118 -19.41 17.02 -11.71
C GLN A 118 -19.69 15.98 -10.63
N VAL A 119 -20.41 16.33 -9.57
CA VAL A 119 -20.75 15.45 -8.44
C VAL A 119 -22.27 15.30 -8.36
N LEU A 120 -22.73 14.07 -8.15
CA LEU A 120 -24.13 13.72 -7.97
C LEU A 120 -24.37 13.32 -6.52
N ASP A 121 -25.22 14.04 -5.81
CA ASP A 121 -25.64 13.67 -4.46
C ASP A 121 -26.83 12.72 -4.54
N LEU A 122 -26.87 11.74 -3.63
CA LEU A 122 -28.06 10.93 -3.43
C LEU A 122 -29.04 11.69 -2.53
N VAL A 123 -30.20 12.05 -3.07
CA VAL A 123 -31.21 12.85 -2.37
C VAL A 123 -32.54 12.12 -2.25
N SER A 124 -33.29 12.41 -1.19
CA SER A 124 -34.69 11.97 -1.05
C SER A 124 -35.62 12.71 -2.02
N THR A 125 -36.86 12.25 -2.14
CA THR A 125 -37.92 12.95 -2.89
C THR A 125 -38.22 14.36 -2.38
N SER A 126 -37.85 14.68 -1.13
CA SER A 126 -37.96 16.01 -0.53
C SER A 126 -36.72 16.89 -0.74
N GLY A 127 -35.70 16.39 -1.45
CA GLY A 127 -34.46 17.12 -1.73
C GLY A 127 -33.44 17.11 -0.60
N LEU A 128 -33.59 16.24 0.40
CA LEU A 128 -32.63 16.10 1.50
C LEU A 128 -31.53 15.10 1.12
N ALA A 129 -30.27 15.39 1.43
CA ALA A 129 -29.13 14.55 1.09
C ALA A 129 -29.01 13.34 2.02
N VAL A 130 -28.89 12.15 1.44
CA VAL A 130 -28.66 10.90 2.18
C VAL A 130 -27.27 10.91 2.76
N GLN A 131 -27.17 10.61 4.05
CA GLN A 131 -25.90 10.54 4.76
C GLN A 131 -25.36 9.11 4.77
N GLY A 132 -24.04 8.99 4.74
CA GLY A 132 -23.34 7.73 4.77
C GLY A 132 -21.84 7.93 4.98
N TYR A 133 -21.08 6.87 4.76
CA TYR A 133 -19.62 6.92 4.81
C TYR A 133 -19.08 7.22 3.43
N GLY A 134 -18.19 8.21 3.34
CA GLY A 134 -17.50 8.57 2.11
C GLY A 134 -16.41 7.54 1.74
N LEU A 135 -15.77 7.79 0.61
CA LEU A 135 -14.53 7.09 0.26
C LEU A 135 -13.34 7.95 0.64
N ASP A 136 -12.29 7.33 1.17
CA ASP A 136 -10.99 7.96 1.40
C ASP A 136 -10.17 8.07 0.09
N ALA A 137 -8.97 8.66 0.18
CA ALA A 137 -8.06 8.82 -0.95
C ALA A 137 -7.62 7.50 -1.61
N ASN A 138 -7.76 6.37 -0.91
CA ASN A 138 -7.42 5.04 -1.39
C ASN A 138 -8.65 4.27 -1.91
N ASN A 139 -9.79 4.94 -2.09
CA ASN A 139 -11.09 4.34 -2.44
C ASN A 139 -11.61 3.32 -1.41
N ALA A 140 -11.14 3.38 -0.16
CA ALA A 140 -11.71 2.61 0.94
C ALA A 140 -12.83 3.41 1.63
N VAL A 141 -13.76 2.71 2.28
CA VAL A 141 -14.85 3.37 3.00
C VAL A 141 -14.31 4.02 4.27
N ASP A 142 -14.41 5.35 4.36
CA ASP A 142 -14.05 6.10 5.55
C ASP A 142 -15.18 6.03 6.58
N ALA A 143 -15.05 5.14 7.55
CA ALA A 143 -16.02 4.95 8.63
C ALA A 143 -15.91 6.00 9.76
N THR A 144 -14.98 6.96 9.67
CA THR A 144 -14.70 7.91 10.77
C THR A 144 -15.66 9.08 10.81
N SER A 145 -16.22 9.48 9.67
CA SER A 145 -17.15 10.60 9.57
C SER A 145 -18.33 10.28 8.66
N VAL A 146 -19.52 10.74 9.08
CA VAL A 146 -20.74 10.60 8.28
C VAL A 146 -20.91 11.88 7.46
N THR A 147 -20.96 11.73 6.15
CA THR A 147 -21.10 12.84 5.19
C THR A 147 -22.21 12.55 4.20
N SER A 148 -22.63 13.57 3.43
CA SER A 148 -23.55 13.37 2.31
C SER A 148 -22.95 12.42 1.29
N LEU A 149 -23.72 11.40 0.89
CA LEU A 149 -23.28 10.43 -0.10
C LEU A 149 -23.29 11.09 -1.48
N SER A 150 -22.10 11.18 -2.06
CA SER A 150 -21.88 11.84 -3.34
C SER A 150 -21.08 10.94 -4.27
N LEU A 151 -21.40 11.03 -5.57
CA LEU A 151 -20.84 10.21 -6.63
C LEU A 151 -20.22 11.14 -7.68
N ALA A 152 -18.91 11.03 -7.89
CA ALA A 152 -18.25 11.74 -8.96
C ALA A 152 -18.68 11.16 -10.33
N ARG A 153 -18.93 12.04 -11.30
CA ARG A 153 -19.30 11.63 -12.68
C ARG A 153 -18.13 11.14 -13.51
N ARG A 154 -16.90 11.39 -13.07
CA ARG A 154 -15.66 11.01 -13.73
C ARG A 154 -14.71 10.46 -12.69
N SER A 155 -14.06 9.34 -13.01
CA SER A 155 -12.86 8.91 -12.30
C SER A 155 -11.69 9.80 -12.73
N GLN A 156 -10.79 10.11 -11.79
CA GLN A 156 -9.52 10.71 -12.13
C GLN A 156 -8.66 9.67 -12.88
N PRO A 157 -7.86 10.09 -13.87
CA PRO A 157 -6.85 9.21 -14.46
C PRO A 157 -5.87 8.73 -13.38
N LYS A 158 -5.41 7.49 -13.50
CA LYS A 158 -4.37 6.92 -12.63
C LYS A 158 -3.12 6.70 -13.46
N THR A 159 -2.04 7.34 -13.07
CA THR A 159 -0.71 7.18 -13.68
C THR A 159 -0.21 5.74 -13.52
N THR A 160 0.58 5.27 -14.47
CA THR A 160 1.10 3.89 -14.46
C THR A 160 2.22 3.71 -13.42
N GLU A 161 1.98 2.89 -12.39
CA GLU A 161 2.94 2.64 -11.29
C GLU A 161 3.85 1.43 -11.55
N ALA A 162 3.35 0.43 -12.28
CA ALA A 162 4.05 -0.83 -12.51
C ALA A 162 3.72 -1.41 -13.88
N VAL A 163 4.74 -1.97 -14.53
CA VAL A 163 4.62 -2.69 -15.80
C VAL A 163 5.25 -4.07 -15.64
N ARG A 164 4.50 -5.11 -15.99
CA ARG A 164 5.01 -6.48 -16.08
C ARG A 164 5.14 -6.87 -17.55
N LEU A 165 6.36 -7.17 -17.97
CA LEU A 165 6.70 -7.58 -19.33
C LEU A 165 7.17 -9.04 -19.32
N ILE A 166 6.42 -9.92 -19.97
CA ILE A 166 6.81 -11.31 -20.17
C ILE A 166 7.04 -11.50 -21.66
N VAL A 167 8.29 -11.75 -22.04
CA VAL A 167 8.70 -11.94 -23.44
C VAL A 167 9.57 -13.18 -23.55
N ASN A 168 9.54 -13.81 -24.72
CA ASN A 168 10.48 -14.85 -25.08
C ASN A 168 11.47 -14.25 -26.08
N ILE A 169 12.75 -14.23 -25.72
CA ILE A 169 13.82 -13.65 -26.53
C ILE A 169 14.56 -14.79 -27.19
N GLU A 170 14.68 -14.77 -28.52
CA GLU A 170 15.43 -15.78 -29.25
C GLU A 170 16.93 -15.62 -29.01
N SER A 171 17.65 -16.74 -28.91
CA SER A 171 19.11 -16.72 -28.84
C SER A 171 19.69 -16.56 -30.26
N SER A 172 20.38 -15.45 -30.55
CA SER A 172 21.12 -15.32 -31.81
C SER A 172 22.50 -15.97 -31.71
N ALA A 173 23.04 -16.37 -32.87
CA ALA A 173 24.44 -16.75 -33.01
C ALA A 173 25.34 -15.53 -33.32
N GLU A 174 24.75 -14.41 -33.73
CA GLU A 174 25.44 -13.15 -33.96
C GLU A 174 25.45 -12.35 -32.65
N LEU A 175 26.63 -12.23 -32.06
CA LEU A 175 26.87 -11.51 -30.82
C LEU A 175 27.25 -10.05 -31.15
N SER A 176 26.74 -9.10 -30.37
CA SER A 176 27.09 -7.69 -30.51
C SER A 176 28.24 -7.32 -29.57
N ASP A 177 29.27 -6.67 -30.12
CA ASP A 177 30.38 -6.08 -29.34
C ASP A 177 30.09 -4.61 -28.95
N VAL A 178 29.07 -4.00 -29.55
CA VAL A 178 28.68 -2.62 -29.28
C VAL A 178 27.46 -2.64 -28.34
N PRO A 179 27.57 -2.10 -27.12
CA PRO A 179 26.45 -2.07 -26.19
C PRO A 179 25.25 -1.28 -26.74
N LEU A 180 24.05 -1.72 -26.37
CA LEU A 180 22.80 -1.15 -26.88
C LEU A 180 22.65 0.35 -26.55
N TYR A 181 23.14 0.79 -25.40
CA TYR A 181 23.11 2.20 -25.01
C TYR A 181 23.95 3.10 -25.91
N ALA A 182 25.06 2.59 -26.48
CA ALA A 182 25.97 3.37 -27.31
C ALA A 182 25.39 3.63 -28.71
N ARG A 183 24.37 2.85 -29.10
CA ARG A 183 23.61 3.01 -30.35
C ARG A 183 22.42 3.96 -30.20
N TRP A 184 22.02 4.26 -28.96
CA TRP A 184 20.95 5.21 -28.68
C TRP A 184 21.41 6.65 -28.83
N ASP A 185 20.69 7.43 -29.62
CA ASP A 185 20.91 8.87 -29.78
C ASP A 185 19.58 9.64 -29.66
N GLY A 186 19.26 10.04 -28.43
CA GLY A 186 18.09 10.84 -28.09
C GLY A 186 18.12 12.28 -28.60
N SER A 187 19.22 12.74 -29.22
CA SER A 187 19.25 14.03 -29.90
C SER A 187 18.56 13.99 -31.27
N ARG A 188 18.30 12.78 -31.79
CA ARG A 188 17.57 12.55 -33.03
C ARG A 188 16.10 12.35 -32.71
N THR A 189 15.22 13.07 -33.40
CA THR A 189 13.79 12.95 -33.19
C THR A 189 13.09 12.58 -34.49
N ALA A 190 12.05 11.75 -34.42
CA ALA A 190 11.33 11.34 -35.63
C ALA A 190 10.57 12.52 -36.27
N ASP A 191 10.26 13.56 -35.48
CA ASP A 191 9.47 14.73 -35.88
C ASP A 191 10.28 15.79 -36.66
N ASP A 192 11.62 15.79 -36.57
CA ASP A 192 12.49 16.75 -37.28
C ASP A 192 13.02 16.23 -38.64
N GLY A 193 12.69 14.98 -38.99
CA GLY A 193 13.17 14.28 -40.20
C GLY A 193 14.53 13.60 -40.04
N SER A 194 15.08 13.57 -38.83
CA SER A 194 16.25 12.77 -38.46
C SER A 194 15.92 11.27 -38.46
N PRO A 195 16.93 10.40 -38.66
CA PRO A 195 16.75 8.96 -38.47
C PRO A 195 16.31 8.67 -37.03
N ALA A 196 15.57 7.58 -36.84
CA ALA A 196 15.09 7.18 -35.53
C ALA A 196 16.22 7.13 -34.48
N PRO A 197 15.92 7.35 -33.18
CA PRO A 197 16.92 7.35 -32.11
C PRO A 197 17.76 6.07 -32.04
N ILE A 198 17.24 4.96 -32.55
CA ILE A 198 17.94 3.69 -32.75
C ILE A 198 17.51 3.08 -34.10
N SER A 199 18.45 2.51 -34.87
CA SER A 199 18.14 1.86 -36.15
C SER A 199 17.48 0.49 -35.95
N GLU A 200 16.71 0.01 -36.93
CA GLU A 200 16.15 -1.36 -36.92
C GLU A 200 17.24 -2.44 -36.98
N ASP A 201 18.41 -2.13 -37.54
CA ASP A 201 19.56 -3.04 -37.60
C ASP A 201 20.38 -3.08 -36.28
N ASP A 202 20.07 -2.17 -35.33
CA ASP A 202 20.86 -1.96 -34.11
C ASP A 202 20.32 -2.76 -32.90
N TYR A 203 19.21 -3.49 -33.05
CA TYR A 203 18.62 -4.33 -32.01
C TYR A 203 18.04 -5.63 -32.59
N ASN A 204 17.97 -6.68 -31.78
CA ASN A 204 17.44 -7.99 -32.21
C ASN A 204 15.93 -8.10 -32.02
N TYR A 205 15.41 -7.53 -30.93
CA TYR A 205 13.99 -7.61 -30.60
C TYR A 205 13.51 -6.34 -29.90
N ALA A 206 12.28 -5.93 -30.18
CA ALA A 206 11.66 -4.78 -29.52
C ALA A 206 10.23 -5.11 -29.08
N ALA A 207 9.88 -4.70 -27.86
CA ALA A 207 8.54 -4.81 -27.32
C ALA A 207 7.99 -3.42 -27.00
N THR A 208 6.88 -3.06 -27.61
CA THR A 208 6.25 -1.74 -27.43
C THR A 208 4.92 -1.88 -26.71
N PHE A 209 4.69 -1.04 -25.70
CA PHE A 209 3.44 -1.01 -24.96
C PHE A 209 3.05 0.44 -24.55
N PRO A 210 1.74 0.72 -24.44
CA PRO A 210 1.27 2.02 -23.97
C PRO A 210 1.33 2.10 -22.43
N VAL A 211 1.73 3.25 -21.92
CA VAL A 211 1.60 3.67 -20.52
C VAL A 211 0.76 4.94 -20.43
N TYR A 212 0.14 5.19 -19.29
CA TYR A 212 -0.71 6.36 -19.06
C TYR A 212 -0.04 7.34 -18.11
N ASP A 213 -0.06 8.62 -18.48
CA ASP A 213 0.41 9.74 -17.66
C ASP A 213 -0.66 10.25 -16.67
N GLU A 214 -0.35 11.33 -15.95
CA GLU A 214 -1.21 11.93 -14.92
C GLU A 214 -2.48 12.60 -15.48
N ASP A 215 -2.46 12.98 -16.76
CA ASP A 215 -3.63 13.52 -17.46
C ASP A 215 -4.44 12.39 -18.13
N GLY A 216 -3.92 11.16 -18.11
CA GLY A 216 -4.51 9.97 -18.74
C GLY A 216 -4.21 9.87 -20.24
N GLU A 217 -3.25 10.63 -20.76
CA GLU A 217 -2.79 10.51 -22.13
C GLU A 217 -1.93 9.24 -22.28
N ALA A 218 -2.14 8.51 -23.37
CA ALA A 218 -1.34 7.34 -23.69
C ALA A 218 0.02 7.76 -24.24
N ARG A 219 1.09 7.31 -23.60
CA ARG A 219 2.48 7.43 -24.02
C ARG A 219 3.02 6.06 -24.39
N THR A 220 3.88 6.00 -25.39
CA THR A 220 4.46 4.74 -25.84
C THR A 220 5.83 4.53 -25.18
N ILE A 221 6.02 3.37 -24.57
CA ILE A 221 7.33 2.90 -24.13
C ILE A 221 7.71 1.69 -24.99
N THR A 222 8.97 1.67 -25.43
CA THR A 222 9.56 0.55 -26.17
C THR A 222 10.74 0.01 -25.36
N VAL A 223 10.79 -1.31 -25.22
CA VAL A 223 11.93 -2.03 -24.64
C VAL A 223 12.64 -2.73 -25.77
N TYR A 224 13.86 -2.30 -26.05
CA TYR A 224 14.75 -2.92 -27.03
C TYR A 224 15.61 -3.96 -26.33
N PHE A 225 15.90 -5.06 -27.02
CA PHE A 225 16.76 -6.14 -26.58
C PHE A 225 17.83 -6.43 -27.63
N ASP A 226 19.06 -6.65 -27.17
CA ASP A 226 20.18 -7.03 -28.03
C ASP A 226 21.05 -8.09 -27.34
N ASP A 227 21.81 -8.81 -28.16
CA ASP A 227 22.73 -9.86 -27.72
C ASP A 227 24.07 -9.23 -27.35
N THR A 228 24.70 -9.71 -26.27
CA THR A 228 26.05 -9.22 -25.89
C THR A 228 27.16 -10.13 -26.40
N THR A 229 28.41 -9.81 -26.06
CA THR A 229 29.57 -10.69 -26.30
C THR A 229 29.51 -12.02 -25.54
N ASP A 230 28.66 -12.13 -24.50
CA ASP A 230 28.39 -13.38 -23.80
C ASP A 230 27.03 -13.96 -24.28
N PRO A 231 26.99 -15.18 -24.83
CA PRO A 231 25.74 -15.80 -25.30
C PRO A 231 24.69 -15.99 -24.20
N GLY A 232 25.12 -16.05 -22.93
CA GLY A 232 24.22 -16.14 -21.77
C GLY A 232 23.66 -14.79 -21.31
N VAL A 233 24.09 -13.67 -21.88
CA VAL A 233 23.69 -12.32 -21.43
C VAL A 233 23.03 -11.54 -22.56
N LYS A 234 21.85 -10.99 -22.27
CA LYS A 234 21.08 -10.08 -23.14
C LYS A 234 21.08 -8.68 -22.54
N GLU A 235 21.21 -7.67 -23.36
CA GLU A 235 21.02 -6.27 -22.96
C GLU A 235 19.59 -5.83 -23.23
N PHE A 236 19.07 -4.92 -22.39
CA PHE A 236 17.80 -4.26 -22.63
C PHE A 236 17.90 -2.75 -22.42
N LEU A 237 17.16 -2.01 -23.23
CA LEU A 237 17.02 -0.55 -23.14
C LEU A 237 15.54 -0.20 -23.15
N VAL A 238 15.06 0.37 -22.05
CA VAL A 238 13.72 0.95 -21.94
C VAL A 238 13.80 2.39 -22.44
N ALA A 239 13.02 2.70 -23.46
CA ALA A 239 13.01 4.00 -24.09
C ALA A 239 11.59 4.53 -24.32
N CYS A 240 11.46 5.85 -24.33
CA CYS A 240 10.30 6.56 -24.81
C CYS A 240 10.69 7.51 -25.95
N ASP A 241 9.69 8.18 -26.52
CA ASP A 241 9.91 9.27 -27.47
C ASP A 241 10.78 10.36 -26.81
N PRO A 242 11.99 10.65 -27.34
CA PRO A 242 12.89 11.64 -26.77
C PRO A 242 12.23 13.00 -26.60
N ASP A 243 11.35 13.44 -27.51
CA ASP A 243 10.70 14.76 -27.44
C ASP A 243 9.70 14.89 -26.28
N LYS A 244 9.25 13.76 -25.74
CA LYS A 244 8.30 13.70 -24.62
C LYS A 244 8.99 13.50 -23.29
N ASP A 245 10.29 13.21 -23.27
CA ASP A 245 11.04 13.11 -22.02
C ASP A 245 11.27 14.51 -21.43
N ARG A 246 10.68 14.77 -20.27
CA ARG A 246 10.83 16.00 -19.48
C ARG A 246 11.29 15.74 -18.05
N ARG A 247 11.97 14.60 -17.83
CA ARG A 247 12.60 14.26 -16.55
C ARG A 247 13.66 15.27 -16.16
N LEU A 248 13.93 15.36 -14.87
CA LEU A 248 15.05 16.12 -14.33
C LEU A 248 16.35 15.37 -14.61
N TYR A 249 17.29 16.03 -15.28
CA TYR A 249 18.65 15.48 -15.44
C TYR A 249 19.62 16.07 -14.42
N ASP A 250 19.35 17.26 -13.91
CA ASP A 250 20.11 17.90 -12.84
C ASP A 250 19.15 18.46 -11.78
N ALA A 251 19.08 17.76 -10.65
CA ALA A 251 18.24 18.14 -9.52
C ALA A 251 18.70 19.42 -8.81
N ALA A 252 19.99 19.80 -8.93
CA ALA A 252 20.53 20.99 -8.27
C ALA A 252 20.14 22.29 -9.01
N THR A 253 20.04 22.23 -10.33
CA THR A 253 19.64 23.37 -11.16
C THR A 253 18.17 23.34 -11.58
N GLY A 254 17.48 22.20 -11.37
CA GLY A 254 16.09 21.99 -11.79
C GLY A 254 15.95 21.82 -13.29
N ALA A 255 17.04 21.52 -13.99
CA ALA A 255 17.06 21.42 -15.44
C ALA A 255 16.45 20.09 -15.94
N ARG A 256 15.63 20.20 -16.98
CA ARG A 256 14.88 19.07 -17.56
C ARG A 256 15.29 18.81 -18.99
N TYR A 257 15.14 17.56 -19.42
CA TYR A 257 15.25 17.23 -20.85
C TYR A 257 14.23 18.03 -21.65
N ASN A 258 14.65 18.48 -22.84
CA ASN A 258 13.83 19.20 -23.81
C ASN A 258 13.12 20.46 -23.28
N ASP A 259 13.66 21.07 -22.22
CA ASP A 259 13.22 22.39 -21.77
C ASP A 259 13.71 23.48 -22.74
N SER A 260 12.95 24.57 -22.82
CA SER A 260 13.20 25.66 -23.77
C SER A 260 14.57 26.30 -23.51
N GLY A 261 15.51 26.11 -24.45
CA GLY A 261 16.85 26.71 -24.40
C GLY A 261 17.98 25.78 -23.97
N GLN A 262 17.71 24.49 -23.73
CA GLN A 262 18.74 23.47 -23.50
C GLN A 262 19.10 22.74 -24.81
N PRO A 263 20.37 22.33 -25.01
CA PRO A 263 20.75 21.53 -26.17
C PRO A 263 20.10 20.13 -26.09
N ALA A 264 19.73 19.57 -27.26
CA ALA A 264 19.27 18.19 -27.35
C ALA A 264 20.36 17.25 -26.82
N MET A 265 20.00 16.38 -25.88
CA MET A 265 20.95 15.50 -25.20
C MET A 265 20.82 14.06 -25.71
N PRO A 266 21.93 13.35 -26.01
CA PRO A 266 21.88 11.97 -26.49
C PRO A 266 21.20 10.98 -25.53
N GLY A 267 21.18 11.26 -24.22
CA GLY A 267 20.49 10.43 -23.24
C GLY A 267 18.97 10.66 -23.14
N ALA A 268 18.41 11.63 -23.86
CA ALA A 268 16.97 11.91 -23.82
C ALA A 268 16.17 10.69 -24.31
N GLY A 269 15.07 10.38 -23.64
CA GLY A 269 14.21 9.25 -23.98
C GLY A 269 14.71 7.88 -23.51
N ALA A 270 15.98 7.73 -23.13
CA ALA A 270 16.49 6.49 -22.55
C ALA A 270 16.16 6.44 -21.04
N LEU A 271 15.18 5.60 -20.68
CA LEU A 271 14.63 5.56 -19.33
C LEU A 271 15.43 4.68 -18.37
N LEU A 272 15.82 3.49 -18.84
CA LEU A 272 16.49 2.46 -18.06
C LEU A 272 17.32 1.59 -19.00
N TYR A 273 18.53 1.21 -18.58
CA TYR A 273 19.35 0.24 -19.28
C TYR A 273 19.67 -0.93 -18.36
N GLY A 274 19.81 -2.14 -18.88
CA GLY A 274 20.20 -3.28 -18.07
C GLY A 274 20.64 -4.50 -18.85
N ARG A 275 21.05 -5.53 -18.10
CA ARG A 275 21.49 -6.82 -18.57
C ARG A 275 20.68 -7.93 -17.91
N LEU A 276 20.30 -8.93 -18.69
CA LEU A 276 19.60 -10.14 -18.30
C LEU A 276 20.53 -11.32 -18.53
N ARG A 277 20.82 -12.11 -17.49
CA ARG A 277 21.66 -13.30 -17.58
C ARG A 277 20.79 -14.54 -17.51
N PHE A 278 20.95 -15.43 -18.47
CA PHE A 278 20.23 -16.70 -18.55
C PHE A 278 21.18 -17.87 -18.26
N ASN A 279 20.65 -18.94 -17.66
CA ASN A 279 21.36 -20.20 -17.54
C ASN A 279 21.30 -20.99 -18.87
N THR A 280 22.01 -22.12 -18.93
CA THR A 280 22.02 -23.00 -20.11
C THR A 280 20.70 -23.72 -20.37
N GLN A 281 19.74 -23.65 -19.44
CA GLN A 281 18.39 -24.21 -19.56
C GLN A 281 17.37 -23.18 -20.05
N GLY A 282 17.75 -21.90 -20.14
CA GLY A 282 16.90 -20.78 -20.56
C GLY A 282 16.22 -20.03 -19.43
N ASP A 283 16.50 -20.34 -18.16
CA ASP A 283 15.95 -19.60 -17.03
C ASP A 283 16.76 -18.32 -16.77
N LEU A 284 16.05 -17.25 -16.40
CA LEU A 284 16.63 -15.97 -16.04
C LEU A 284 17.20 -16.03 -14.61
N ILE A 285 18.53 -15.86 -14.48
CA ILE A 285 19.28 -16.03 -13.22
C ILE A 285 19.82 -14.72 -12.64
N ASP A 286 19.97 -13.67 -13.44
CA ASP A 286 20.38 -12.36 -12.94
C ASP A 286 19.80 -11.23 -13.80
N ILE A 287 19.49 -10.12 -13.14
CA ILE A 287 19.05 -8.89 -13.77
C ILE A 287 19.88 -7.77 -13.15
N ALA A 288 20.62 -7.04 -13.98
CA ALA A 288 21.33 -5.84 -13.55
C ALA A 288 20.74 -4.64 -14.30
N ALA A 289 20.35 -3.59 -13.57
CA ALA A 289 19.85 -2.36 -14.17
C ALA A 289 20.71 -1.15 -13.77
N TYR A 290 20.78 -0.18 -14.65
CA TYR A 290 21.63 0.99 -14.56
C TYR A 290 20.87 2.24 -14.98
N ARG A 291 21.18 3.35 -14.32
CA ARG A 291 20.70 4.68 -14.74
C ARG A 291 21.43 5.09 -16.00
N VAL A 292 20.67 5.61 -16.97
CA VAL A 292 21.25 6.17 -18.20
C VAL A 292 21.67 7.62 -17.92
N PRO A 293 22.95 7.98 -18.10
CA PRO A 293 23.41 9.36 -17.93
C PRO A 293 22.79 10.29 -18.98
N ALA A 294 22.51 11.52 -18.58
CA ALA A 294 21.88 12.52 -19.45
C ALA A 294 22.67 12.84 -20.71
N ASN A 295 23.99 12.86 -20.57
CA ASN A 295 24.89 13.30 -21.62
C ASN A 295 25.17 12.19 -22.65
N GLY A 296 24.80 10.93 -22.36
CA GLY A 296 25.15 9.76 -23.19
C GLY A 296 26.65 9.42 -23.28
N ASP A 297 27.54 10.31 -22.84
CA ASP A 297 29.00 10.19 -22.96
C ASP A 297 29.65 9.20 -21.97
N VAL A 298 28.94 8.79 -20.92
CA VAL A 298 29.46 7.89 -19.89
C VAL A 298 28.77 6.54 -20.01
N ALA A 299 29.56 5.47 -20.03
CA ALA A 299 29.03 4.12 -20.02
C ALA A 299 28.12 3.90 -18.79
N PRO A 300 26.84 3.53 -18.98
CA PRO A 300 25.91 3.32 -17.89
C PRO A 300 26.28 2.10 -17.03
N ASP A 301 27.07 1.15 -17.55
CA ASP A 301 27.50 -0.06 -16.84
C ASP A 301 28.67 0.15 -15.86
N THR A 302 28.77 1.35 -15.29
CA THR A 302 29.70 1.66 -14.20
C THR A 302 29.07 1.40 -12.83
N ALA A 303 29.88 0.99 -11.84
CA ALA A 303 29.41 0.68 -10.48
C ALA A 303 28.64 1.84 -9.82
N THR A 304 28.94 3.09 -10.19
CA THR A 304 28.26 4.30 -9.70
C THR A 304 26.86 4.50 -10.29
N ASN A 305 26.57 3.93 -11.46
CA ASN A 305 25.29 4.08 -12.15
C ASN A 305 24.39 2.85 -11.97
N ARG A 306 24.90 1.76 -11.39
CA ARG A 306 24.12 0.55 -11.08
C ARG A 306 23.02 0.91 -10.08
N ILE A 307 21.78 0.56 -10.42
CA ILE A 307 20.65 0.69 -9.52
C ILE A 307 20.74 -0.46 -8.52
N GLN A 308 20.95 -0.13 -7.25
CA GLN A 308 20.85 -1.08 -6.16
C GLN A 308 19.40 -1.11 -5.68
N LEU A 309 18.85 -2.32 -5.51
CA LEU A 309 17.51 -2.49 -4.94
C LEU A 309 17.59 -2.22 -3.43
N GLY A 310 16.69 -1.39 -2.93
CA GLY A 310 16.57 -1.11 -1.50
C GLY A 310 16.00 -2.29 -0.71
N ARG A 311 16.07 -2.21 0.62
CA ARG A 311 15.50 -3.22 1.53
C ARG A 311 14.00 -3.40 1.27
N GLY A 312 13.61 -4.58 0.79
CA GLY A 312 12.21 -4.94 0.49
C GLY A 312 11.74 -4.60 -0.93
N GLU A 313 12.63 -4.08 -1.79
CA GLU A 313 12.34 -3.87 -3.21
C GLU A 313 12.66 -5.14 -4.02
N ALA A 314 11.69 -5.63 -4.80
CA ALA A 314 11.84 -6.84 -5.62
C ALA A 314 12.03 -6.54 -7.12
N TYR A 315 11.85 -5.28 -7.53
CA TYR A 315 11.80 -4.87 -8.94
C TYR A 315 12.58 -3.59 -9.18
N TYR A 316 13.22 -3.50 -10.35
CA TYR A 316 13.90 -2.28 -10.78
C TYR A 316 12.88 -1.20 -11.13
N SER A 317 13.19 0.04 -10.75
CA SER A 317 12.36 1.20 -11.07
C SER A 317 13.11 2.20 -11.94
N PHE A 318 12.36 2.92 -12.76
CA PHE A 318 12.86 4.01 -13.57
C PHE A 318 12.00 5.26 -13.37
N ALA A 319 12.65 6.42 -13.42
CA ALA A 319 11.97 7.70 -13.36
C ALA A 319 11.41 8.05 -14.75
N TYR A 320 10.21 8.64 -14.80
CA TYR A 320 9.57 9.19 -15.98
C TYR A 320 8.80 10.48 -15.65
N ASN A 321 8.81 11.42 -16.59
CA ASN A 321 8.03 12.64 -16.52
C ASN A 321 7.77 13.13 -17.94
N PHE A 322 6.50 13.10 -18.37
CA PHE A 322 6.09 13.48 -19.72
C PHE A 322 5.49 14.89 -19.78
N THR A 323 4.95 15.38 -18.67
CA THR A 323 4.26 16.67 -18.58
C THR A 323 5.24 17.81 -18.33
N GLY A 324 6.35 17.53 -17.64
CA GLY A 324 7.30 18.54 -17.19
C GLY A 324 6.83 19.30 -15.95
N THR A 325 5.72 18.86 -15.35
CA THR A 325 5.14 19.44 -14.13
C THR A 325 5.42 18.54 -12.94
N GLY A 326 5.70 19.14 -11.77
CA GLY A 326 5.92 18.39 -10.53
C GLY A 326 7.21 17.55 -10.48
N GLU A 327 7.33 16.69 -9.47
CA GLU A 327 8.45 15.76 -9.32
C GLU A 327 8.36 14.59 -10.31
N ASP A 328 9.51 14.00 -10.65
CA ASP A 328 9.54 12.82 -11.51
C ASP A 328 8.87 11.62 -10.83
N ARG A 329 8.09 10.87 -11.61
CA ARG A 329 7.40 9.67 -11.14
C ARG A 329 8.25 8.45 -11.36
N THR A 330 8.09 7.43 -10.52
CA THR A 330 8.79 6.14 -10.67
C THR A 330 7.81 5.08 -11.14
N ALA A 331 8.21 4.31 -12.16
CA ALA A 331 7.53 3.09 -12.57
C ALA A 331 8.44 1.89 -12.31
N THR A 332 7.86 0.80 -11.84
CA THR A 332 8.56 -0.49 -11.68
C THR A 332 8.44 -1.32 -12.95
N LEU A 333 9.52 -2.01 -13.32
CA LEU A 333 9.55 -2.98 -14.42
C LEU A 333 9.81 -4.38 -13.88
N ASP A 334 8.88 -5.29 -14.17
CA ASP A 334 8.91 -6.70 -13.76
C ASP A 334 9.05 -7.60 -15.01
N PHE A 335 10.16 -8.34 -15.10
CA PHE A 335 10.42 -9.33 -16.15
C PHE A 335 9.85 -10.72 -15.84
N GLY A 336 9.02 -10.83 -14.81
CA GLY A 336 8.35 -12.07 -14.41
C GLY A 336 9.15 -12.96 -13.46
N THR A 337 10.36 -12.55 -13.06
CA THR A 337 11.16 -13.21 -12.03
C THR A 337 11.44 -12.24 -10.88
N ARG A 338 11.62 -12.79 -9.68
CA ARG A 338 11.96 -12.02 -8.48
C ARG A 338 13.41 -12.30 -8.11
N ALA A 339 14.20 -11.23 -8.01
CA ALA A 339 15.48 -11.30 -7.35
C ALA A 339 15.27 -11.62 -5.87
N VAL A 340 15.61 -12.85 -5.45
CA VAL A 340 15.75 -13.17 -4.02
C VAL A 340 17.24 -13.10 -3.71
N PRO A 341 17.72 -12.03 -3.05
CA PRO A 341 19.12 -11.93 -2.68
C PRO A 341 19.52 -13.09 -1.76
N GLN A 342 20.74 -13.58 -1.91
CA GLN A 342 21.27 -14.64 -1.06
C GLN A 342 21.33 -14.16 0.39
N ALA A 343 20.75 -14.94 1.29
CA ALA A 343 20.78 -14.69 2.72
C ALA A 343 21.72 -15.68 3.42
N VAL A 344 22.45 -15.18 4.40
CA VAL A 344 23.37 -15.93 5.24
C VAL A 344 22.86 -15.80 6.68
N ASN A 345 22.40 -16.93 7.23
CA ASN A 345 21.71 -16.99 8.51
C ASN A 345 22.65 -17.54 9.59
N ALA A 346 22.61 -16.91 10.76
CA ALA A 346 23.29 -17.42 11.93
C ALA A 346 22.72 -18.79 12.35
N THR A 347 23.58 -19.66 12.87
CA THR A 347 23.19 -21.04 13.25
C THR A 347 22.54 -21.14 14.62
N GLY A 348 22.62 -20.10 15.45
CA GLY A 348 22.00 -20.02 16.77
C GLY A 348 21.09 -18.80 16.92
N ARG A 349 20.43 -18.72 18.08
CA ARG A 349 19.48 -17.64 18.41
C ARG A 349 19.95 -16.84 19.61
N ALA A 350 19.72 -15.53 19.57
CA ALA A 350 19.90 -14.64 20.71
C ALA A 350 18.56 -14.36 21.41
N LEU A 351 18.57 -14.25 22.73
CA LEU A 351 17.38 -14.17 23.58
C LEU A 351 17.41 -12.90 24.47
N VAL A 352 16.24 -12.35 24.83
CA VAL A 352 16.10 -11.18 25.73
C VAL A 352 15.67 -11.60 27.15
N SER A 353 15.37 -12.88 27.36
CA SER A 353 14.85 -13.39 28.63
C SER A 353 15.79 -14.39 29.29
N ALA A 354 16.11 -14.16 30.56
CA ALA A 354 16.84 -15.11 31.40
C ALA A 354 16.19 -16.53 31.41
N PRO A 355 16.97 -17.60 31.68
CA PRO A 355 16.48 -18.97 31.70
C PRO A 355 15.22 -19.14 32.56
N GLY A 356 14.14 -19.66 31.97
CA GLY A 356 12.90 -20.00 32.69
C GLY A 356 11.75 -18.98 32.60
N LYS A 357 11.88 -17.91 31.81
CA LYS A 357 10.76 -17.03 31.39
C LYS A 357 10.31 -17.38 29.96
N PRO A 358 9.08 -17.02 29.53
CA PRO A 358 8.67 -17.24 28.14
C PRO A 358 9.68 -16.60 27.19
N PRO A 359 10.18 -17.32 26.18
CA PRO A 359 11.26 -16.84 25.33
C PRO A 359 10.81 -15.59 24.58
N ALA A 360 11.50 -14.48 24.82
CA ALA A 360 11.43 -13.28 24.00
C ALA A 360 12.70 -13.20 23.16
N TYR A 361 12.55 -13.07 21.85
CA TYR A 361 13.67 -12.96 20.93
C TYR A 361 14.23 -11.54 20.91
N VAL A 362 15.53 -11.41 20.63
CA VAL A 362 16.15 -10.10 20.42
C VAL A 362 15.55 -9.40 19.20
N SER A 363 15.46 -8.08 19.28
CA SER A 363 15.10 -7.19 18.19
C SER A 363 16.24 -6.20 17.96
N SER A 364 16.19 -5.43 16.87
CA SER A 364 17.18 -4.37 16.61
C SER A 364 17.24 -3.31 17.72
N ALA A 365 16.16 -3.12 18.48
CA ALA A 365 16.08 -2.18 19.61
C ALA A 365 16.50 -2.79 20.96
N SER A 366 16.86 -4.07 21.00
CA SER A 366 17.31 -4.73 22.22
C SER A 366 18.71 -4.24 22.60
N ARG A 367 18.90 -3.90 23.87
CA ARG A 367 20.21 -3.50 24.40
C ARG A 367 21.05 -4.70 24.77
N TRP A 368 22.37 -4.58 24.64
CA TRP A 368 23.31 -5.64 25.02
C TRP A 368 23.20 -6.06 26.50
N GLU A 369 22.76 -5.17 27.38
CA GLU A 369 22.46 -5.49 28.80
C GLU A 369 21.28 -6.46 29.00
N GLU A 370 20.49 -6.73 27.96
CA GLU A 370 19.33 -7.62 28.01
C GLU A 370 19.53 -8.89 27.18
N VAL A 371 20.67 -9.04 26.48
CA VAL A 371 20.93 -10.14 25.56
C VAL A 371 21.54 -11.35 26.28
N TYR A 372 21.02 -12.54 25.99
CA TYR A 372 21.48 -13.82 26.50
C TYR A 372 21.77 -14.82 25.37
N ASP A 373 22.74 -15.71 25.57
CA ASP A 373 22.96 -16.89 24.74
C ASP A 373 21.91 -17.99 25.03
N GLU A 374 21.88 -19.04 24.20
CA GLU A 374 20.98 -20.19 24.38
C GLU A 374 21.21 -20.95 25.71
N ASN A 375 22.38 -20.76 26.33
CA ASN A 375 22.73 -21.36 27.62
C ASN A 375 22.46 -20.42 28.81
N GLY A 376 21.87 -19.23 28.58
CA GLY A 376 21.55 -18.26 29.61
C GLY A 376 22.71 -17.38 30.10
N ARG A 377 23.83 -17.34 29.37
CA ARG A 377 24.98 -16.47 29.65
C ARG A 377 24.78 -15.10 29.05
N GLN A 378 25.28 -14.08 29.73
CA GLN A 378 25.20 -12.68 29.30
C GLN A 378 26.59 -12.18 28.89
N PRO A 379 26.73 -11.42 27.78
CA PRO A 379 28.00 -10.80 27.43
C PRO A 379 28.39 -9.71 28.43
N ALA A 380 29.69 -9.51 28.63
CA ALA A 380 30.23 -8.46 29.48
C ALA A 380 30.65 -7.23 28.67
N ALA A 381 30.75 -6.07 29.34
CA ALA A 381 31.27 -4.86 28.70
C ALA A 381 32.73 -5.05 28.28
N GLY A 382 33.03 -4.74 27.01
CA GLY A 382 34.38 -4.90 26.44
C GLY A 382 34.66 -6.30 25.87
N ASP A 383 33.70 -7.21 25.89
CA ASP A 383 33.77 -8.43 25.09
C ASP A 383 33.74 -8.07 23.59
N MET A 384 34.45 -8.84 22.78
CA MET A 384 34.61 -8.60 21.35
C MET A 384 34.03 -9.76 20.55
N ILE A 385 33.23 -9.43 19.54
CA ILE A 385 32.72 -10.36 18.54
C ILE A 385 33.40 -10.05 17.23
N THR A 386 34.09 -11.04 16.67
CA THR A 386 34.75 -10.93 15.37
C THR A 386 33.99 -11.76 14.34
N PHE A 387 33.57 -11.11 13.26
CA PHE A 387 32.95 -11.76 12.10
C PHE A 387 33.98 -11.79 10.96
N THR A 388 34.28 -12.96 10.42
CA THR A 388 35.13 -13.12 9.23
C THR A 388 34.34 -13.77 8.11
N GLY A 389 34.49 -13.24 6.89
CA GLY A 389 33.73 -13.71 5.74
C GLY A 389 34.16 -13.06 4.43
N THR A 390 33.29 -13.17 3.44
CA THR A 390 33.40 -12.58 2.11
C THR A 390 32.19 -11.70 1.85
N ARG A 391 32.38 -10.57 1.15
CA ARG A 391 31.29 -9.75 0.61
C ARG A 391 30.62 -10.46 -0.58
N GLY A 392 29.50 -9.91 -1.04
CA GLY A 392 28.82 -10.38 -2.26
C GLY A 392 29.72 -10.44 -3.50
N ASP A 393 30.75 -9.58 -3.57
CA ASP A 393 31.73 -9.50 -4.65
C ASP A 393 32.95 -10.44 -4.50
N GLY A 394 32.97 -11.29 -3.47
CA GLY A 394 34.07 -12.23 -3.18
C GLY A 394 35.25 -11.65 -2.38
N THR A 395 35.21 -10.35 -2.04
CA THR A 395 36.26 -9.71 -1.24
C THR A 395 36.23 -10.21 0.21
N ALA A 396 37.36 -10.68 0.73
CA ALA A 396 37.49 -11.12 2.12
C ALA A 396 37.47 -9.93 3.10
N VAL A 397 36.69 -10.05 4.16
CA VAL A 397 36.43 -9.00 5.15
C VAL A 397 36.38 -9.56 6.56
N THR A 398 36.83 -8.74 7.51
CA THR A 398 36.75 -9.02 8.94
C THR A 398 36.22 -7.79 9.69
N LEU A 399 35.17 -7.98 10.49
CA LEU A 399 34.61 -6.96 11.38
C LEU A 399 34.90 -7.35 12.84
N ASP A 400 35.57 -6.46 13.56
CA ASP A 400 35.74 -6.55 15.01
C ASP A 400 34.77 -5.59 15.70
N TYR A 401 33.76 -6.14 16.41
CA TYR A 401 32.78 -5.37 17.16
C TYR A 401 33.03 -5.51 18.67
N THR A 402 33.21 -4.38 19.36
CA THR A 402 33.35 -4.36 20.83
C THR A 402 32.00 -4.07 21.48
N ILE A 403 31.56 -4.96 22.38
CA ILE A 403 30.27 -4.88 23.06
C ILE A 403 30.30 -3.75 24.11
N ASN A 404 29.41 -2.79 23.93
CA ASN A 404 29.03 -1.81 24.95
C ASN A 404 27.64 -2.14 25.45
N LEU A 405 27.50 -2.42 26.75
CA LEU A 405 26.21 -2.84 27.35
C LEU A 405 25.10 -1.79 27.20
N ALA A 406 25.46 -0.51 27.09
CA ALA A 406 24.52 0.59 26.89
C ALA A 406 24.09 0.78 25.42
N SER A 407 24.79 0.15 24.47
CA SER A 407 24.45 0.22 23.05
C SER A 407 23.32 -0.74 22.68
N GLU A 408 22.57 -0.38 21.64
CA GLU A 408 21.54 -1.22 21.04
C GLU A 408 22.16 -2.16 20.00
N LEU A 409 21.49 -3.28 19.75
CA LEU A 409 21.90 -4.25 18.74
C LEU A 409 21.94 -3.64 17.33
N SER A 410 21.15 -2.57 17.07
CA SER A 410 21.20 -1.80 15.84
C SER A 410 22.60 -1.28 15.49
N ASP A 411 23.45 -0.99 16.49
CA ASP A 411 24.82 -0.53 16.26
C ASP A 411 25.69 -1.65 15.66
N LEU A 412 25.48 -2.90 16.09
CA LEU A 412 26.15 -4.05 15.48
C LEU A 412 25.65 -4.25 14.05
N LEU A 413 24.34 -4.13 13.83
CA LEU A 413 23.75 -4.29 12.49
C LEU A 413 24.31 -3.26 11.51
N ALA A 414 24.36 -1.98 11.89
CA ALA A 414 24.92 -0.93 11.04
C ALA A 414 26.39 -1.18 10.67
N ASN A 415 27.20 -1.66 11.62
CA ASN A 415 28.60 -2.00 11.34
C ASN A 415 28.73 -3.21 10.39
N LEU A 416 27.87 -4.21 10.52
CA LEU A 416 27.81 -5.35 9.59
C LEU A 416 27.40 -4.90 8.19
N GLU A 417 26.37 -4.04 8.08
CA GLU A 417 25.91 -3.49 6.80
C GLU A 417 27.01 -2.71 6.08
N GLN A 418 27.74 -1.87 6.82
CA GLN A 418 28.83 -1.08 6.27
C GLN A 418 30.00 -1.94 5.81
N GLU A 419 30.42 -2.90 6.62
CA GLU A 419 31.67 -3.64 6.38
C GLU A 419 31.47 -4.81 5.39
N PHE A 420 30.31 -5.46 5.40
CA PHE A 420 29.97 -6.55 4.46
C PHE A 420 29.18 -6.10 3.23
N ALA A 421 28.81 -4.81 3.13
CA ALA A 421 27.99 -4.26 2.04
C ALA A 421 26.66 -5.02 1.83
N CYS A 422 26.06 -5.46 2.94
CA CYS A 422 24.83 -6.25 2.99
C CYS A 422 23.73 -5.53 3.78
N VAL A 423 22.54 -6.11 3.84
CA VAL A 423 21.47 -5.73 4.77
C VAL A 423 21.48 -6.71 5.95
N ALA A 424 21.64 -6.21 7.18
CA ALA A 424 21.68 -7.04 8.38
C ALA A 424 20.38 -6.91 9.16
N THR A 425 19.71 -8.03 9.42
CA THR A 425 18.43 -8.06 10.13
C THR A 425 18.44 -9.10 11.22
N VAL A 426 17.60 -8.91 12.22
CA VAL A 426 17.42 -9.87 13.31
C VAL A 426 15.93 -10.13 13.45
N GLU A 427 15.53 -11.36 13.14
CA GLU A 427 14.14 -11.81 13.19
C GLU A 427 14.08 -13.13 13.96
N GLU A 428 13.15 -13.22 14.92
CA GLU A 428 13.09 -14.36 15.87
C GLU A 428 14.43 -14.72 16.53
N GLY A 429 15.31 -13.72 16.74
CA GLY A 429 16.61 -13.89 17.38
C GLY A 429 17.71 -14.46 16.49
N VAL A 430 17.42 -14.69 15.20
CA VAL A 430 18.40 -15.13 14.19
C VAL A 430 18.95 -13.90 13.47
N LEU A 431 20.28 -13.77 13.45
CA LEU A 431 20.97 -12.75 12.66
C LEU A 431 21.03 -13.21 11.20
N THR A 432 20.50 -12.39 10.30
CA THR A 432 20.43 -12.67 8.86
C THR A 432 21.10 -11.55 8.09
N LEU A 433 22.12 -11.89 7.30
CA LEU A 433 22.79 -10.97 6.38
C LEU A 433 22.30 -11.28 4.96
N THR A 434 21.73 -10.29 4.30
CA THR A 434 21.18 -10.42 2.94
C THR A 434 21.99 -9.56 2.00
N ASP A 435 22.46 -10.12 0.89
CA ASP A 435 23.22 -9.35 -0.10
C ASP A 435 22.36 -8.21 -0.70
N THR A 436 22.99 -7.08 -1.00
CA THR A 436 22.35 -5.96 -1.71
C THR A 436 22.46 -6.11 -3.23
N THR A 437 23.31 -7.02 -3.69
CA THR A 437 23.50 -7.34 -5.11
C THR A 437 22.64 -8.53 -5.52
N VAL A 438 21.97 -8.38 -6.66
CA VAL A 438 21.26 -9.47 -7.32
C VAL A 438 22.26 -10.23 -8.19
N GLY A 439 22.19 -11.57 -8.15
CA GLY A 439 23.06 -12.49 -8.90
C GLY A 439 23.69 -13.58 -8.02
N ASP A 440 24.66 -14.32 -8.58
CA ASP A 440 25.51 -15.24 -7.82
C ASP A 440 26.28 -14.44 -6.75
N SER A 441 25.94 -14.66 -5.49
CA SER A 441 26.55 -13.95 -4.36
C SER A 441 27.58 -14.85 -3.68
N GLU A 442 28.80 -14.33 -3.53
CA GLU A 442 29.82 -14.96 -2.69
C GLU A 442 29.73 -14.52 -1.22
N LEU A 443 28.62 -13.87 -0.81
CA LEU A 443 28.40 -13.48 0.58
C LEU A 443 28.40 -14.73 1.48
N ALA A 444 29.37 -14.79 2.39
CA ALA A 444 29.48 -15.86 3.36
C ALA A 444 30.16 -15.38 4.63
N ILE A 445 29.66 -15.81 5.79
CA ILE A 445 30.36 -15.67 7.07
C ILE A 445 31.06 -17.01 7.33
N THR A 446 32.38 -17.02 7.20
CA THR A 446 33.21 -18.23 7.31
C THR A 446 33.52 -18.59 8.75
N SER A 447 33.60 -17.60 9.65
CA SER A 447 33.73 -17.82 11.09
C SER A 447 33.25 -16.63 11.91
N ILE A 448 32.57 -16.91 13.02
CA ILE A 448 32.35 -15.98 14.13
C ILE A 448 33.21 -16.38 15.33
N THR A 449 33.87 -15.44 15.99
CA THR A 449 34.66 -15.74 17.20
C THR A 449 34.43 -14.74 18.32
N TYR A 450 34.56 -15.19 19.55
CA TYR A 450 34.35 -14.37 20.75
C TYR A 450 35.62 -14.24 21.58
N ARG A 451 35.86 -13.05 22.13
CA ARG A 451 36.94 -12.81 23.10
C ARG A 451 36.44 -11.91 24.22
N ASN A 452 36.82 -12.19 25.46
CA ASN A 452 36.53 -11.25 26.54
C ASN A 452 37.52 -10.07 26.54
N ALA A 453 37.27 -9.06 27.38
CA ALA A 453 38.15 -7.90 27.53
C ALA A 453 39.61 -8.25 27.95
N ALA A 454 39.84 -9.45 28.50
CA ALA A 454 41.17 -9.97 28.86
C ALA A 454 41.83 -10.78 27.73
N GLY A 455 41.14 -10.98 26.59
CA GLY A 455 41.63 -11.72 25.43
C GLY A 455 41.44 -13.25 25.51
N GLU A 456 40.71 -13.76 26.52
CA GLU A 456 40.36 -15.17 26.64
C GLU A 456 39.26 -15.55 25.64
N THR A 457 39.30 -16.77 25.13
CA THR A 457 38.29 -17.33 24.21
C THR A 457 37.34 -18.29 24.95
N PRO A 458 36.17 -18.63 24.37
CA PRO A 458 35.25 -19.62 24.93
C PRO A 458 35.89 -21.00 25.22
N ALA A 459 36.99 -21.34 24.54
CA ALA A 459 37.76 -22.55 24.79
C ALA A 459 38.58 -22.48 26.10
N THR A 460 39.02 -21.29 26.49
CA THR A 460 39.78 -21.04 27.73
C THR A 460 38.90 -20.63 28.91
N ASN A 461 37.74 -20.02 28.63
CA ASN A 461 36.78 -19.56 29.62
C ASN A 461 35.36 -19.89 29.16
N ALA A 462 34.74 -20.89 29.80
CA ALA A 462 33.42 -21.41 29.43
C ALA A 462 32.25 -20.48 29.80
N ASP A 463 32.52 -19.35 30.47
CA ASP A 463 31.50 -18.36 30.88
C ASP A 463 31.27 -17.28 29.81
N ILE A 464 32.08 -17.25 28.74
CA ILE A 464 31.90 -16.30 27.63
C ILE A 464 30.64 -16.67 26.85
N ALA A 465 29.75 -15.68 26.68
CA ALA A 465 28.49 -15.84 25.97
C ALA A 465 28.71 -15.95 24.45
N GLN A 466 28.08 -16.96 23.82
CA GLN A 466 28.17 -17.20 22.38
C GLN A 466 26.85 -16.77 21.72
N ILE A 467 26.77 -15.49 21.32
CA ILE A 467 25.54 -14.84 20.85
C ILE A 467 25.39 -15.01 19.33
N PHE A 468 24.26 -15.52 18.86
CA PHE A 468 23.92 -15.81 17.45
C PHE A 468 24.52 -17.08 16.86
N ALA A 469 25.70 -17.54 17.28
CA ALA A 469 26.23 -18.84 16.84
C ALA A 469 27.41 -19.32 17.69
N PRO A 470 27.73 -20.63 17.71
CA PRO A 470 28.89 -21.15 18.42
C PRO A 470 30.23 -20.58 17.92
N ASP A 471 31.24 -20.52 18.78
CA ASP A 471 32.59 -20.06 18.43
C ASP A 471 33.19 -20.89 17.28
N GLY A 472 33.71 -20.22 16.26
CA GLY A 472 34.30 -20.81 15.06
C GLY A 472 33.29 -21.37 14.06
N SER A 473 31.97 -21.20 14.29
CA SER A 473 30.95 -21.68 13.36
C SER A 473 30.82 -20.75 12.13
N ARG A 474 30.46 -21.35 11.00
CA ARG A 474 30.04 -20.64 9.80
C ARG A 474 28.53 -20.41 9.84
N PHE A 475 28.08 -19.39 9.15
CA PHE A 475 26.64 -19.19 8.95
C PHE A 475 26.14 -20.09 7.82
N GLU A 476 24.87 -20.45 7.87
CA GLU A 476 24.24 -21.23 6.84
C GLU A 476 23.71 -20.30 5.75
N THR A 477 24.20 -20.49 4.53
CA THR A 477 23.55 -19.93 3.35
C THR A 477 22.15 -20.52 3.28
N SER A 478 21.11 -19.68 3.19
CA SER A 478 19.79 -20.15 2.76
C SER A 478 19.96 -20.94 1.46
N GLU A 479 19.17 -22.00 1.26
CA GLU A 479 19.14 -22.78 0.02
C GLU A 479 19.38 -21.86 -1.18
N GLN A 480 20.42 -22.17 -1.98
CA GLN A 480 20.95 -21.34 -3.08
C GLN A 480 19.84 -20.51 -3.72
N ALA A 481 20.08 -19.21 -3.91
CA ALA A 481 19.17 -18.29 -4.62
C ALA A 481 18.49 -19.03 -5.78
N ARG A 482 17.27 -19.52 -5.53
CA ARG A 482 16.46 -20.17 -6.54
C ARG A 482 15.59 -19.07 -7.10
N PHE A 483 15.94 -18.66 -8.30
CA PHE A 483 15.05 -17.97 -9.22
C PHE A 483 13.96 -18.92 -9.71
#